data_AF-A0A7J8CX13-F1
#
_entry.id   AF-A0A7J8CX13-F1
#
_cell.length_a   1.000
_cell.length_b   1.000
_cell.length_c   1.000
_cell.angle_alpha   90.00
_cell.angle_beta   90.00
_cell.angle_gamma   90.00
#
_symmetry.space_group_name_H-M   'P 1'
#
loop_
_entity.id
_entity.type
_entity.pdbx_description
1 polymer ?
#
loop_
_entity_poly.entity_id
_entity_poly.type
_entity_poly.pdbx_seq_one_letter_code
_entity_poly.pdbx_strand_id
1 'polypeptide(L)'
;MLVTETGMVGALFPFIAAPTSPWRPTWKELTSWGTSVTSDPLTFGTGRVIGRFYGEDGLPTPELTQVEAMITKGLEANKQELKEKQKFPPCNAEWSAARGGRFWCSQTR
;
A
#
# COMPACT_ATOMS: atom_id res chain seq x y z
N MET A 1 -0.65 -14.14 -38.47
CA MET A 1 -1.96 -14.56 -39.03
C MET A 1 -3.00 -13.61 -38.49
N LEU A 2 -3.66 -12.87 -39.38
CA LEU A 2 -4.84 -12.05 -39.06
C LEU A 2 -6.06 -12.84 -39.52
N VAL A 3 -7.03 -13.05 -38.64
CA VAL A 3 -8.38 -13.50 -38.98
C VAL A 3 -9.34 -12.56 -38.23
N THR A 4 -10.14 -11.82 -38.98
CA THR A 4 -11.25 -10.98 -38.51
C THR A 4 -12.59 -11.67 -38.77
N GLU A 5 -13.62 -11.14 -38.12
CA GLU A 5 -15.06 -11.35 -38.27
C GLU A 5 -15.70 -12.52 -37.53
N THR A 6 -16.52 -12.18 -36.53
CA THR A 6 -17.98 -12.34 -36.64
C THR A 6 -18.66 -11.35 -35.69
N GLY A 7 -19.62 -10.59 -36.23
CA GLY A 7 -20.39 -9.60 -35.50
C GLY A 7 -21.48 -10.23 -34.61
N MET A 8 -21.70 -9.61 -33.46
CA MET A 8 -22.94 -9.73 -32.69
C MET A 8 -23.51 -8.33 -32.50
N VAL A 9 -24.67 -8.09 -33.12
CA VAL A 9 -25.58 -7.00 -32.79
C VAL A 9 -26.28 -7.38 -31.48
N GLY A 10 -25.99 -6.65 -30.40
CA GLY A 10 -26.57 -6.88 -29.08
C GLY A 10 -26.68 -5.56 -28.31
N ALA A 11 -27.91 -5.22 -27.94
CA ALA A 11 -28.40 -4.08 -27.15
C ALA A 11 -27.36 -3.14 -26.49
N LEU A 12 -27.41 -1.87 -26.87
CA LEU A 12 -26.85 -0.75 -26.11
C LEU A 12 -27.63 -0.57 -24.79
N PHE A 13 -27.26 -1.32 -23.76
CA PHE A 13 -27.46 -0.88 -22.38
C PHE A 13 -26.27 0.02 -22.01
N PRO A 14 -26.47 1.23 -21.48
CA PRO A 14 -25.36 1.97 -20.90
C PRO A 14 -24.93 1.23 -19.63
N PHE A 15 -23.91 0.39 -19.77
CA PHE A 15 -23.07 0.04 -18.65
C PHE A 15 -22.45 1.34 -18.16
N ILE A 16 -22.99 1.89 -17.08
CA ILE A 16 -22.28 2.90 -16.30
C ILE A 16 -20.99 2.22 -15.87
N ALA A 17 -19.89 2.58 -16.51
CA ALA A 17 -18.56 2.16 -16.10
C ALA A 17 -18.38 2.65 -14.67
N ALA A 18 -18.40 1.72 -13.71
CA ALA A 18 -17.89 2.01 -12.38
C ALA A 18 -16.44 2.50 -12.56
N PRO A 19 -16.05 3.63 -11.98
CA PRO A 19 -14.67 4.09 -12.09
C PRO A 19 -13.76 3.02 -11.48
N THR A 20 -13.01 2.32 -12.32
CA THR A 20 -11.91 1.44 -11.91
C THR A 20 -10.77 2.33 -11.46
N SER A 21 -10.96 3.01 -10.33
CA SER A 21 -9.89 3.73 -9.66
C SER A 21 -8.89 2.67 -9.16
N PRO A 22 -7.65 2.63 -9.69
CA PRO A 22 -6.64 1.67 -9.24
C PRO A 22 -5.93 2.19 -7.99
N TRP A 23 -6.59 3.04 -7.20
CA TRP A 23 -6.05 3.61 -5.97
C TRP A 23 -5.88 2.51 -4.93
N ARG A 24 -4.73 1.84 -5.00
CA ARG A 24 -4.16 1.06 -3.91
C ARG A 24 -3.52 2.11 -3.00
N PRO A 25 -4.10 2.41 -1.82
CA PRO A 25 -3.61 3.50 -0.99
C PRO A 25 -2.16 3.23 -0.62
N THR A 26 -1.33 4.25 -0.68
CA THR A 26 0.05 4.12 -0.20
C THR A 26 0.03 3.97 1.33
N TRP A 27 1.06 3.34 1.92
CA TRP A 27 1.14 3.18 3.37
C TRP A 27 0.97 4.50 4.15
N LYS A 28 1.40 5.62 3.53
CA LYS A 28 1.23 6.98 4.07
C LYS A 28 -0.23 7.41 4.21
N GLU A 29 -1.09 6.96 3.29
CA GLU A 29 -2.52 7.28 3.34
C GLU A 29 -3.21 6.50 4.44
N LEU A 30 -2.87 5.22 4.65
CA LEU A 30 -3.44 4.42 5.74
C LEU A 30 -3.15 5.00 7.13
N THR A 31 -1.97 5.61 7.33
CA THR A 31 -1.66 6.31 8.59
C THR A 31 -2.39 7.64 8.77
N SER A 32 -2.85 8.27 7.69
CA SER A 32 -3.55 9.58 7.73
C SER A 32 -4.98 9.49 8.26
N TRP A 33 -5.66 8.35 8.05
CA TRP A 33 -7.01 8.14 8.59
C TRP A 33 -7.01 7.96 10.12
N GLY A 34 -5.87 7.57 10.71
CA GLY A 34 -5.72 7.42 12.16
C GLY A 34 -5.62 8.74 12.93
N THR A 35 -5.23 9.84 12.27
CA THR A 35 -5.01 11.14 12.93
C THR A 35 -6.17 12.14 12.74
N SER A 36 -7.19 11.81 11.96
CA SER A 36 -8.28 12.75 11.62
C SER A 36 -9.39 12.84 12.68
N VAL A 37 -9.29 12.11 13.78
CA VAL A 37 -10.35 12.06 14.82
C VAL A 37 -10.13 13.09 15.94
N THR A 38 -9.01 13.82 15.98
CA THR A 38 -8.55 14.43 17.24
C THR A 38 -8.50 15.95 17.35
N SER A 39 -9.09 16.75 16.45
CA SER A 39 -9.10 18.20 16.70
C SER A 39 -10.21 18.98 16.01
N ASP A 40 -11.45 18.88 16.50
CA ASP A 40 -12.45 19.93 16.31
C ASP A 40 -13.33 20.13 17.58
N PRO A 41 -13.32 21.31 18.23
CA PRO A 41 -14.01 21.54 19.51
C PRO A 41 -15.54 21.58 19.47
N LEU A 42 -16.18 21.48 18.29
CA LEU A 42 -17.63 21.60 18.13
C LEU A 42 -18.37 20.28 17.91
N THR A 43 -17.68 19.14 18.00
CA THR A 43 -18.31 17.82 17.83
C THR A 43 -18.61 17.20 19.19
N PHE A 44 -19.74 17.57 19.79
CA PHE A 44 -20.27 16.90 20.98
C PHE A 44 -20.77 15.50 20.60
N GLY A 45 -19.85 14.55 20.57
CA GLY A 45 -20.09 13.17 20.19
C GLY A 45 -18.78 12.49 19.84
N THR A 46 -17.93 12.26 20.84
CA THR A 46 -16.76 11.39 20.68
C THR A 46 -17.28 10.01 20.27
N GLY A 47 -17.15 9.66 18.99
CA GLY A 47 -17.58 8.36 18.48
C GLY A 47 -16.77 7.27 19.18
N ARG A 48 -17.45 6.36 19.90
CA ARG A 48 -16.79 5.21 20.52
C ARG A 48 -16.37 4.25 19.42
N VAL A 49 -15.08 4.14 19.17
CA VAL A 49 -14.51 3.20 18.19
C VAL A 49 -14.53 1.82 18.82
N ILE A 50 -15.53 1.01 18.47
CA ILE A 50 -15.63 -0.39 18.89
C ILE A 50 -15.26 -1.26 17.69
N GLY A 51 -14.33 -2.18 17.86
CA GLY A 51 -13.92 -3.08 16.80
C GLY A 51 -12.75 -3.96 17.17
N ARG A 52 -12.06 -4.50 16.16
CA ARG A 52 -10.96 -5.45 16.35
C ARG A 52 -9.79 -4.94 17.22
N PHE A 53 -9.63 -3.62 17.30
CA PHE A 53 -8.49 -2.98 17.96
C PHE A 53 -8.86 -2.24 19.25
N TYR A 54 -10.15 -1.97 19.46
CA TYR A 54 -10.67 -1.23 20.60
C TYR A 54 -11.96 -1.88 21.11
N GLY A 55 -12.00 -2.17 22.41
CA GLY A 55 -13.14 -2.79 23.07
C GLY A 55 -14.33 -1.85 23.26
N GLU A 56 -15.43 -2.37 23.79
CA GLU A 56 -16.60 -1.56 24.15
C GLU A 56 -16.31 -0.56 25.29
N ASP A 57 -15.26 -0.82 26.07
CA ASP A 57 -14.69 0.06 27.08
C ASP A 57 -13.77 1.15 26.49
N GLY A 58 -13.51 1.09 25.18
CA GLY A 58 -12.56 1.97 24.50
C GLY A 58 -11.09 1.64 24.80
N LEU A 59 -10.82 0.52 25.48
CA LEU A 59 -9.46 0.10 25.78
C LEU A 59 -8.84 -0.60 24.56
N PRO A 60 -7.52 -0.43 24.36
CA PRO A 60 -6.81 -1.12 23.29
C PRO A 60 -6.82 -2.62 23.52
N THR A 61 -7.11 -3.38 22.47
CA THR A 61 -7.05 -4.84 22.53
C THR A 61 -5.62 -5.34 22.26
N PRO A 62 -5.27 -6.57 22.65
CA PRO A 62 -3.95 -7.16 22.33
C PRO A 62 -3.62 -7.15 20.83
N GLU A 63 -4.64 -7.24 19.97
CA GLU A 63 -4.48 -7.14 18.51
C GLU A 63 -3.93 -5.79 18.07
N LEU A 64 -4.33 -4.69 18.74
CA LEU A 64 -3.79 -3.37 18.43
C LEU A 64 -2.30 -3.31 18.77
N THR A 65 -1.93 -3.79 19.96
CA THR A 65 -0.52 -3.83 20.39
C THR A 65 0.34 -4.64 19.42
N GLN A 66 -0.18 -5.77 18.91
CA GLN A 66 0.53 -6.56 17.90
C GLN A 66 0.73 -5.79 16.60
N VAL A 67 -0.31 -5.10 16.11
CA VAL A 67 -0.22 -4.29 14.90
C VAL A 67 0.75 -3.13 15.07
N GLU A 68 0.69 -2.41 16.19
CA GLU A 68 1.63 -1.32 16.52
C GLU A 68 3.08 -1.80 16.57
N ALA A 69 3.33 -2.98 17.15
CA ALA A 69 4.66 -3.60 17.15
C ALA A 69 5.13 -3.94 15.72
N MET A 70 4.24 -4.46 14.88
CA MET A 70 4.55 -4.73 13.46
C MET A 70 4.85 -3.44 12.68
N ILE A 71 4.08 -2.38 12.91
CA ILE A 71 4.30 -1.06 12.29
C ILE A 71 5.67 -0.54 12.69
N THR A 72 5.99 -0.57 13.98
CA THR A 72 7.28 -0.09 14.52
C THR A 72 8.44 -0.85 13.88
N LYS A 73 8.35 -2.18 13.83
CA LYS A 73 9.35 -3.02 13.15
C LYS A 73 9.49 -2.69 11.66
N GLY A 74 8.38 -2.43 10.96
CA GLY A 74 8.38 -2.02 9.56
C GLY A 74 9.06 -0.67 9.33
N LEU A 75 8.85 0.30 10.23
CA LEU A 75 9.50 1.60 10.19
C LEU A 75 11.02 1.50 10.42
N GLU A 76 11.44 0.65 11.36
CA GLU A 76 12.86 0.37 11.60
C GLU A 76 13.51 -0.29 10.38
N ALA A 77 12.86 -1.28 9.78
CA ALA A 77 13.34 -1.94 8.56
C ALA A 77 13.48 -0.95 7.40
N ASN A 78 12.52 -0.04 7.20
CA ASN A 78 12.59 1.00 6.18
C ASN A 78 13.77 1.96 6.42
N LYS A 79 13.97 2.40 7.67
CA LYS A 79 15.13 3.22 8.04
C LYS A 79 16.45 2.49 7.73
N GLN A 80 16.51 1.19 7.96
CA GLN A 80 17.69 0.37 7.67
C GLN A 80 17.91 0.22 6.16
N GLU A 81 16.85 -0.04 5.39
CA GLU A 81 16.89 -0.12 3.93
C GLU A 81 17.39 1.19 3.31
N LEU A 82 16.93 2.34 3.82
CA LEU A 82 17.40 3.65 3.36
C LEU A 82 18.89 3.87 3.63
N LYS A 83 19.40 3.42 4.78
CA LYS A 83 20.85 3.46 5.08
C LYS A 83 21.65 2.56 4.14
N GLU A 84 21.12 1.38 3.82
CA GLU A 84 21.75 0.46 2.88
C GLU A 84 21.77 1.03 1.46
N LYS A 85 20.68 1.66 1.03
CA LYS A 85 20.59 2.39 -0.25
C LYS A 85 21.56 3.58 -0.34
N GLN A 86 21.90 4.23 0.78
CA GLN A 86 22.95 5.26 0.78
C GLN A 86 24.36 4.66 0.68
N LYS A 87 24.54 3.43 1.19
CA LYS A 87 25.84 2.74 1.18
C LYS A 87 26.14 2.13 -0.19
N PHE A 88 25.13 1.59 -0.85
CA PHE A 88 25.29 0.87 -2.12
C PHE A 88 24.65 1.64 -3.27
N PRO A 89 25.36 1.84 -4.40
CA PRO A 89 24.76 2.44 -5.58
C PRO A 89 23.59 1.58 -6.10
N PRO A 90 22.71 2.14 -6.93
CA PRO A 90 21.68 1.35 -7.61
C PRO A 90 22.36 0.29 -8.49
N CYS A 91 22.04 -0.98 -8.23
CA CYS A 91 22.58 -2.11 -8.95
C CYS A 91 21.46 -2.99 -9.52
N ASN A 92 21.72 -3.57 -10.69
CA ASN A 92 20.84 -4.48 -11.38
C ASN A 92 21.50 -5.86 -11.49
N ALA A 93 20.67 -6.89 -11.53
CA ALA A 93 21.06 -8.26 -11.87
C ALA A 93 20.20 -8.75 -13.05
N GLU A 94 20.83 -9.34 -14.05
CA GLU A 94 20.19 -10.01 -15.19
C GLU A 94 20.64 -11.47 -15.18
N TRP A 95 19.75 -12.38 -15.59
CA TRP A 95 20.14 -13.75 -15.88
C TRP A 95 19.52 -14.19 -17.20
N SER A 96 20.29 -14.92 -17.99
CA SER A 96 19.77 -15.61 -19.17
C SER A 96 20.43 -16.97 -19.31
N ALA A 97 19.72 -17.94 -19.88
CA ALA A 97 20.27 -19.28 -20.11
C ALA A 97 21.51 -19.26 -21.04
N ALA A 98 21.55 -18.31 -22.00
CA ALA A 98 22.63 -18.20 -22.96
C ALA A 98 23.88 -17.48 -22.42
N ARG A 99 23.71 -16.46 -21.56
CA ARG A 99 24.82 -15.62 -21.06
C ARG A 99 25.14 -15.84 -19.59
N GLY A 100 24.35 -16.63 -18.88
CA GLY A 100 24.41 -16.76 -17.43
C GLY A 100 23.94 -15.49 -16.71
N GLY A 101 24.39 -15.32 -15.46
CA GLY A 101 24.09 -14.16 -14.62
C GLY A 101 25.05 -13.00 -14.87
N ARG A 102 24.53 -11.78 -14.87
CA ARG A 102 25.28 -10.52 -14.99
C ARG A 102 24.81 -9.55 -13.91
N PHE A 103 25.76 -8.83 -13.31
CA PHE A 103 25.49 -7.77 -12.33
C PHE A 103 26.20 -6.48 -12.74
N TRP A 104 25.55 -5.34 -12.56
CA TRP A 104 26.15 -4.03 -12.80
C TRP A 104 25.51 -2.96 -11.91
N CYS A 105 26.29 -1.93 -11.57
CA CYS A 105 25.83 -0.80 -10.77
C CYS A 105 26.06 0.51 -11.52
N SER A 106 25.15 1.47 -11.39
CA SER A 106 25.34 2.82 -11.91
C SER A 106 26.20 3.67 -10.97
N GLN A 107 26.92 4.66 -11.51
CA GLN A 107 27.81 5.53 -10.72
C GLN A 107 27.06 6.56 -9.86
N THR A 108 25.77 6.79 -10.12
CA THR A 108 24.94 7.78 -9.43
C THR A 108 24.61 7.32 -8.01
N ARG A 109 24.95 8.12 -7.01
CA ARG A 109 24.46 7.98 -5.63
C ARG A 109 23.18 8.79 -5.42
#